data_AF-D9PW85-F1
#
_entry.id   AF-D9PW85-F1
#
_cell.length_a   1.000
_cell.length_b   1.000
_cell.length_c   1.000
_cell.angle_alpha   90.00
_cell.angle_beta   90.00
_cell.angle_gamma   90.00
#
_symmetry.space_group_name_H-M   'P 1'
#
loop_
_entity.id
_entity.type
_entity.pdbx_description
1 polymer ?
#
loop_
_entity_poly.entity_id
_entity_poly.type
_entity_poly.pdbx_seq_one_letter_code
_entity_poly.pdbx_strand_id
1 'polypeptide(L)'
;MQRLEFKKDAIFLPYLAGYFDARGSFIVDKYNNIIMNFYGDEKFLEELNSLFGVGTVTLMPSASWKIMNNDISVILDQLISYIIIKKDQALQVNNTIKDKEFCFVIKEPPEDINFFDYVKEEWFYLYLVGYFDGSSRWNLKKYKKSNEYYLQISLISKYEELVVLLSEVFNSGYIIPYNDKFKFIVMFQDSLRLIDELEPLLINKRSELEMALKFKKLLYLGKYEEIEKLMDEFKSEKQNLSNNTTRIINVCEKLFRKVQSKIKYLEISKSKFCQEAIYYSYDNLDLFKSTEDLCEGKKKEFQIAVNINNHVEEKINALSNFDESKSSAIRRAITFYLNDLDSENDDNKLNKDIDPFDLLDQLKKQ
;
A
#
# COMPACT_ATOMS: atom_id res chain seq x y z
N MET A 1 28.65 11.96 6.08
CA MET A 1 27.37 12.48 5.56
C MET A 1 26.43 12.70 6.75
N GLN A 2 25.78 13.85 6.85
CA GLN A 2 24.85 14.13 7.96
C GLN A 2 23.60 13.27 7.81
N ARG A 3 23.06 12.79 8.95
CA ARG A 3 21.85 11.98 8.96
C ARG A 3 20.64 12.83 8.52
N LEU A 4 19.74 12.24 7.75
CA LEU A 4 18.46 12.85 7.38
C LEU A 4 17.60 13.00 8.64
N GLU A 5 17.11 14.21 8.87
CA GLU A 5 16.29 14.58 10.03
C GLU A 5 14.85 14.86 9.60
N PHE A 6 13.89 14.64 10.50
CA PHE A 6 12.49 15.03 10.29
C PHE A 6 12.32 16.54 10.41
N LYS A 7 12.58 17.25 9.32
CA LYS A 7 12.49 18.71 9.27
C LYS A 7 11.95 19.16 7.92
N LYS A 8 11.13 20.19 7.88
CA LYS A 8 10.60 20.76 6.63
C LYS A 8 11.69 21.60 5.92
N ASP A 9 12.68 20.94 5.33
CA ASP A 9 13.79 21.58 4.63
C ASP A 9 14.01 21.02 3.22
N ALA A 10 14.98 21.61 2.51
CA ALA A 10 15.32 21.27 1.14
C ALA A 10 15.92 19.86 0.97
N ILE A 11 16.20 19.15 2.07
CA ILE A 11 16.74 17.79 2.02
C ILE A 11 15.59 16.77 2.25
N PHE A 12 14.78 16.99 3.27
CA PHE A 12 13.71 16.07 3.63
C PHE A 12 12.50 16.14 2.69
N LEU A 13 12.14 17.33 2.17
CA LEU A 13 10.95 17.46 1.31
C LEU A 13 11.07 16.67 -0.02
N PRO A 14 12.20 16.68 -0.74
CA PRO A 14 12.39 15.82 -1.91
C PRO A 14 12.33 14.32 -1.57
N TYR A 15 12.95 13.92 -0.45
CA TYR A 15 12.86 12.55 0.06
C TYR A 15 11.40 12.16 0.32
N LEU A 16 10.63 13.01 1.01
CA LEU A 16 9.23 12.74 1.32
C LEU A 16 8.36 12.67 0.06
N ALA A 17 8.65 13.47 -0.97
CA ALA A 17 7.97 13.41 -2.26
C ALA A 17 8.24 12.09 -3.00
N GLY A 18 9.49 11.63 -3.03
CA GLY A 18 9.83 10.31 -3.57
C GLY A 18 9.16 9.18 -2.82
N TYR A 19 9.12 9.29 -1.48
CA TYR A 19 8.39 8.35 -0.64
C TYR A 19 6.89 8.35 -0.94
N PHE A 20 6.27 9.53 -1.11
CA PHE A 20 4.86 9.65 -1.50
C PHE A 20 4.58 9.03 -2.89
N ASP A 21 5.50 9.21 -3.83
CA ASP A 21 5.39 8.61 -5.15
C ASP A 21 5.51 7.07 -5.11
N ALA A 22 6.30 6.52 -4.19
CA ALA A 22 6.37 5.09 -3.95
C ALA A 22 5.15 4.56 -3.18
N ARG A 23 4.78 5.22 -2.09
CA ARG A 23 3.96 4.66 -1.00
C ARG A 23 2.93 5.62 -0.43
N GLY A 24 2.55 6.62 -1.20
CA GLY A 24 1.36 7.44 -0.96
C GLY A 24 0.25 7.16 -1.96
N SER A 25 -0.91 7.78 -1.72
CA SER A 25 -2.05 7.79 -2.63
C SER A 25 -2.91 9.03 -2.44
N PHE A 26 -3.63 9.40 -3.49
CA PHE A 26 -4.84 10.22 -3.38
C PHE A 26 -6.04 9.29 -3.57
N ILE A 27 -7.08 9.47 -2.76
CA ILE A 27 -8.38 8.77 -2.90
C ILE A 27 -9.53 9.77 -2.73
N VAL A 28 -10.71 9.40 -3.23
CA VAL A 28 -11.96 10.11 -2.95
C VAL A 28 -12.87 9.15 -2.22
N ASP A 29 -13.32 9.54 -1.03
CA ASP A 29 -14.24 8.71 -0.25
C ASP A 29 -15.69 8.80 -0.78
N LYS A 30 -16.59 8.06 -0.15
CA LYS A 30 -18.02 8.05 -0.49
C LYS A 30 -18.74 9.38 -0.25
N TYR A 31 -18.15 10.27 0.55
CA TYR A 31 -18.67 11.60 0.86
C TYR A 31 -18.03 12.69 -0.02
N ASN A 32 -17.28 12.31 -1.06
CA ASN A 32 -16.50 13.18 -1.93
C ASN A 32 -15.40 13.98 -1.21
N ASN A 33 -14.92 13.50 -0.06
CA ASN A 33 -13.70 14.05 0.54
C ASN A 33 -12.49 13.57 -0.26
N ILE A 34 -11.56 14.49 -0.52
CA ILE A 34 -10.26 14.14 -1.07
C ILE A 34 -9.37 13.77 0.10
N ILE A 35 -8.68 12.64 -0.01
CA ILE A 35 -7.78 12.13 1.02
C ILE A 35 -6.41 11.91 0.40
N MET A 36 -5.38 12.47 1.03
CA MET A 36 -3.97 12.16 0.79
C MET A 36 -3.51 11.18 1.87
N ASN A 37 -2.98 10.03 1.46
CA ASN A 37 -2.48 9.01 2.38
C ASN A 37 -0.97 8.84 2.22
N PHE A 38 -0.28 8.68 3.34
CA PHE A 38 1.03 8.04 3.42
C PHE A 38 0.88 6.70 4.11
N TYR A 39 1.48 5.64 3.57
CA TYR A 39 1.56 4.33 4.22
C TYR A 39 2.99 4.10 4.71
N GLY A 40 3.20 3.37 5.81
CA GLY A 40 4.55 3.16 6.35
C GLY A 40 4.55 2.50 7.72
N ASP A 41 5.71 2.54 8.37
CA ASP A 41 5.84 2.18 9.79
C ASP A 41 5.10 3.19 10.67
N GLU A 42 4.50 2.73 11.78
CA GLU A 42 3.71 3.58 12.70
C GLU A 42 4.52 4.77 13.20
N LYS A 43 5.76 4.55 13.66
CA LYS A 43 6.60 5.64 14.19
C LYS A 43 6.93 6.66 13.12
N PHE A 44 7.20 6.21 11.90
CA PHE A 44 7.43 7.10 10.77
C PHE A 44 6.21 7.99 10.50
N LEU A 45 5.01 7.41 10.55
CA LEU A 45 3.76 8.14 10.31
C LEU A 45 3.40 9.10 11.45
N GLU A 46 3.66 8.73 12.70
CA GLU A 46 3.49 9.60 13.86
C GLU A 46 4.43 10.81 13.81
N GLU A 47 5.68 10.62 13.42
CA GLU A 47 6.65 11.70 13.24
C GLU A 47 6.22 12.65 12.11
N LEU A 48 5.69 12.13 10.99
CA LEU A 48 5.10 12.96 9.95
C LEU A 48 3.91 13.76 10.48
N ASN A 49 2.98 13.11 11.19
CA ASN A 49 1.83 13.78 11.78
C ASN A 49 2.24 14.89 12.76
N SER A 50 3.24 14.63 13.60
CA SER A 50 3.83 15.59 14.53
C SER A 50 4.48 16.77 13.79
N LEU A 51 5.26 16.49 12.74
CA LEU A 51 5.96 17.51 11.96
C LEU A 51 5.00 18.45 11.23
N PHE A 52 3.96 17.91 10.59
CA PHE A 52 3.03 18.70 9.79
C PHE A 52 1.84 19.24 10.59
N GLY A 53 1.47 18.61 11.70
CA GLY A 53 0.40 19.04 12.59
C GLY A 53 -1.00 18.89 12.00
N VAL A 54 -1.17 18.00 11.00
CA VAL A 54 -2.44 17.78 10.29
C VAL A 54 -2.66 16.30 10.01
N GLY A 55 -3.92 15.91 9.81
CA GLY A 55 -4.29 14.54 9.51
C GLY A 55 -4.35 13.65 10.75
N THR A 56 -4.50 12.34 10.51
CA THR A 56 -4.64 11.33 11.57
C THR A 56 -3.91 10.06 11.19
N VAL A 57 -3.23 9.45 12.17
CA VAL A 57 -2.62 8.13 12.00
C VAL A 57 -3.66 7.07 12.33
N THR A 58 -3.83 6.11 11.43
CA THR A 58 -4.75 4.97 11.57
C THR A 58 -3.96 3.69 11.36
N LEU A 59 -4.14 2.69 12.22
CA LEU A 59 -3.38 1.43 12.16
C LEU A 59 -4.09 0.34 11.35
N MET A 60 -5.38 0.52 11.09
CA MET A 60 -6.23 -0.46 10.39
C MET A 60 -6.80 0.18 9.12
N PRO A 61 -6.81 -0.54 7.97
CA PRO A 61 -6.36 -1.93 7.77
C PRO A 61 -4.84 -2.09 7.59
N SER A 62 -4.14 -0.97 7.47
CA SER A 62 -2.69 -0.83 7.47
C SER A 62 -2.34 0.53 8.06
N ALA A 63 -1.20 0.62 8.73
CA ALA A 63 -0.68 1.89 9.22
C ALA A 63 -0.63 2.94 8.09
N SER A 64 -1.41 4.00 8.26
CA SER A 64 -1.52 5.10 7.31
C SER A 64 -1.74 6.43 8.02
N TRP A 65 -1.09 7.48 7.52
CA TRP A 65 -1.36 8.86 7.90
C TRP A 65 -2.29 9.46 6.84
N LYS A 66 -3.53 9.75 7.26
CA LYS A 66 -4.63 10.23 6.41
C LYS A 66 -4.81 11.74 6.60
N ILE A 67 -4.73 12.49 5.51
CA ILE A 67 -4.96 13.95 5.48
C ILE A 67 -6.14 14.24 4.57
N MET A 68 -7.11 15.03 5.05
CA MET A 68 -8.38 15.25 4.35
C MET A 68 -8.53 16.69 3.87
N ASN A 69 -9.08 16.84 2.66
CA ASN A 69 -9.55 18.12 2.11
C ASN A 69 -8.53 19.26 2.24
N ASN A 70 -8.90 20.37 2.88
CA ASN A 70 -8.09 21.58 2.96
C ASN A 70 -6.73 21.35 3.64
N ASP A 71 -6.63 20.39 4.56
CA ASP A 71 -5.38 20.09 5.26
C ASP A 71 -4.32 19.51 4.32
N ILE A 72 -4.73 18.95 3.17
CA ILE A 72 -3.81 18.43 2.15
C ILE A 72 -2.90 19.56 1.65
N SER A 73 -3.41 20.79 1.53
CA SER A 73 -2.63 21.94 1.04
C SER A 73 -1.40 22.24 1.91
N VAL A 74 -1.49 22.01 3.23
CA VAL A 74 -0.40 22.22 4.20
C VAL A 74 0.84 21.40 3.82
N ILE A 75 0.64 20.21 3.26
CA ILE A 75 1.71 19.29 2.87
C ILE A 75 2.02 19.48 1.39
N LEU A 76 0.97 19.49 0.56
CA LEU A 76 1.11 19.42 -0.88
C LEU A 76 1.79 20.66 -1.45
N ASP A 77 1.52 21.86 -0.93
CA ASP A 77 2.18 23.08 -1.41
C ASP A 77 3.71 23.05 -1.21
N GLN A 78 4.21 22.24 -0.26
CA GLN A 78 5.64 22.06 -0.01
C GLN A 78 6.26 20.91 -0.83
N LEU A 79 5.46 19.88 -1.16
CA LEU A 79 5.94 18.70 -1.88
C LEU A 79 5.76 18.79 -3.39
N ILE A 80 4.82 19.60 -3.87
CA ILE A 80 4.36 19.55 -5.26
C ILE A 80 5.48 19.77 -6.26
N SER A 81 6.49 20.60 -5.97
CA SER A 81 7.64 20.83 -6.84
C SER A 81 8.52 19.59 -7.03
N TYR A 82 8.52 18.65 -6.08
CA TYR A 82 9.38 17.47 -6.06
C TYR A 82 8.66 16.17 -6.45
N ILE A 83 7.31 16.16 -6.44
CA ILE A 83 6.53 15.01 -6.91
C ILE A 83 6.72 14.86 -8.42
N ILE A 84 6.98 13.63 -8.88
CA ILE A 84 7.19 13.31 -10.30
C ILE A 84 6.08 12.38 -10.78
N ILE A 85 5.88 11.24 -10.14
CA ILE A 85 4.95 10.20 -10.61
C ILE A 85 3.50 10.64 -10.48
N LYS A 86 3.13 11.21 -9.33
CA LYS A 86 1.75 11.64 -9.06
C LYS A 86 1.56 13.13 -9.34
N LYS A 87 2.42 13.76 -10.15
CA LYS A 87 2.44 15.22 -10.33
C LYS A 87 1.11 15.77 -10.82
N ASP A 88 0.52 15.15 -11.84
CA ASP A 88 -0.77 15.59 -12.40
C ASP A 88 -1.91 15.42 -11.39
N GLN A 89 -1.91 14.31 -10.64
CA GLN A 89 -2.89 14.09 -9.58
C GLN A 89 -2.76 15.16 -8.49
N ALA A 90 -1.52 15.46 -8.06
CA ALA A 90 -1.22 16.51 -7.10
C ALA A 90 -1.69 17.89 -7.57
N LEU A 91 -1.41 18.28 -8.82
CA LEU A 91 -1.87 19.54 -9.38
C LEU A 91 -3.40 19.62 -9.42
N GLN A 92 -4.04 18.53 -9.85
CA GLN A 92 -5.50 18.45 -9.89
C GLN A 92 -6.10 18.58 -8.50
N VAL A 93 -5.58 17.85 -7.49
CA VAL A 93 -6.02 17.98 -6.08
C VAL A 93 -5.87 19.40 -5.58
N ASN A 94 -4.72 20.04 -5.83
CA ASN A 94 -4.46 21.40 -5.36
C ASN A 94 -5.45 22.41 -5.97
N ASN A 95 -5.73 22.30 -7.27
CA ASN A 95 -6.73 23.14 -7.95
C ASN A 95 -8.14 22.87 -7.41
N THR A 96 -8.53 21.60 -7.25
CA THR A 96 -9.84 21.22 -6.72
C THR A 96 -10.09 21.78 -5.31
N ILE A 97 -9.08 21.76 -4.44
CA ILE A 97 -9.17 22.35 -3.10
C ILE A 97 -9.29 23.88 -3.17
N LYS A 98 -8.51 24.54 -4.04
CA LYS A 98 -8.50 26.00 -4.20
C LYS A 98 -9.81 26.53 -4.80
N ASP A 99 -10.31 25.84 -5.83
CA ASP A 99 -11.45 26.27 -6.63
C ASP A 99 -12.79 25.77 -6.08
N LYS A 100 -12.77 24.89 -5.06
CA LYS A 100 -13.95 24.27 -4.43
C LYS A 100 -14.84 23.51 -5.43
N GLU A 101 -14.26 22.98 -6.50
CA GLU A 101 -14.98 22.14 -7.45
C GLU A 101 -15.08 20.70 -6.91
N PHE A 102 -16.25 20.07 -6.97
CA PHE A 102 -16.48 18.76 -6.34
C PHE A 102 -16.45 17.56 -7.32
N CYS A 103 -16.08 17.79 -8.58
CA CYS A 103 -15.98 16.73 -9.60
C CYS A 103 -14.53 16.29 -9.79
N PHE A 104 -14.01 15.52 -8.84
CA PHE A 104 -12.65 14.99 -8.91
C PHE A 104 -12.64 13.53 -9.40
N VAL A 105 -11.92 13.30 -10.50
CA VAL A 105 -11.61 11.94 -10.99
C VAL A 105 -10.10 11.77 -10.93
N ILE A 106 -9.63 10.87 -10.07
CA ILE A 106 -8.22 10.49 -9.99
C ILE A 106 -7.87 9.68 -11.23
N LYS A 107 -7.08 10.27 -12.12
CA LYS A 107 -6.49 9.58 -13.26
C LYS A 107 -5.31 8.72 -12.81
N GLU A 108 -5.04 7.65 -13.55
CA GLU A 108 -3.82 6.86 -13.35
C GLU A 108 -2.57 7.72 -13.63
N PRO A 109 -1.47 7.51 -12.88
CA PRO A 109 -0.19 8.12 -13.22
C PRO A 109 0.27 7.69 -14.61
N PRO A 110 0.91 8.59 -15.38
CA PRO A 110 1.42 8.28 -16.71
C PRO A 110 2.40 7.10 -16.67
N GLU A 111 2.52 6.40 -17.80
CA GLU A 111 3.44 5.27 -17.95
C GLU A 111 4.79 5.71 -18.55
N ASP A 112 4.81 6.85 -19.22
CA ASP A 112 5.88 7.42 -20.03
C ASP A 112 6.54 8.64 -19.37
N ILE A 113 6.96 8.49 -18.11
CA ILE A 113 7.72 9.52 -17.40
C ILE A 113 9.20 9.41 -17.77
N ASN A 114 9.78 10.48 -18.30
CA ASN A 114 11.22 10.60 -18.49
C ASN A 114 11.89 11.07 -17.18
N PHE A 115 12.53 10.15 -16.47
CA PHE A 115 13.23 10.45 -15.21
C PHE A 115 14.59 11.11 -15.44
N PHE A 116 15.18 10.95 -16.63
CA PHE A 116 16.48 11.56 -16.94
C PHE A 116 16.44 13.09 -16.98
N ASP A 117 15.26 13.69 -17.19
CA ASP A 117 15.06 15.14 -17.15
C ASP A 117 15.39 15.75 -15.77
N TYR A 118 15.32 14.95 -14.70
CA TYR A 118 15.56 15.39 -13.33
C TYR A 118 16.99 15.14 -12.84
N VAL A 119 17.86 14.47 -13.62
CA VAL A 119 19.22 14.09 -13.17
C VAL A 119 20.11 15.30 -12.87
N LYS A 120 19.81 16.45 -13.46
CA LYS A 120 20.53 17.72 -13.21
C LYS A 120 20.09 18.42 -11.93
N GLU A 121 18.99 17.99 -11.33
CA GLU A 121 18.44 18.60 -10.13
C GLU A 121 19.14 18.08 -8.88
N GLU A 122 19.71 18.97 -8.06
CA GLU A 122 20.46 18.60 -6.85
C GLU A 122 19.63 17.79 -5.85
N TRP A 123 18.31 18.03 -5.82
CA TRP A 123 17.37 17.36 -4.92
C TRP A 123 16.97 15.95 -5.39
N PHE A 124 17.22 15.59 -6.66
CA PHE A 124 16.67 14.37 -7.25
C PHE A 124 17.25 13.09 -6.64
N TYR A 125 18.50 13.13 -6.19
CA TYR A 125 19.10 12.02 -5.44
C TYR A 125 18.25 11.66 -4.20
N LEU A 126 17.81 12.66 -3.45
CA LEU A 126 17.02 12.45 -2.24
C LEU A 126 15.62 11.92 -2.57
N TYR A 127 15.03 12.40 -3.67
CA TYR A 127 13.80 11.82 -4.21
C TYR A 127 13.95 10.31 -4.51
N LEU A 128 15.03 9.90 -5.19
CA LEU A 128 15.27 8.48 -5.49
C LEU A 128 15.43 7.65 -4.22
N VAL A 129 16.11 8.19 -3.21
CA VAL A 129 16.26 7.53 -1.91
C VAL A 129 14.91 7.38 -1.19
N GLY A 130 14.07 8.42 -1.19
CA GLY A 130 12.72 8.35 -0.63
C GLY A 130 11.83 7.32 -1.32
N TYR A 131 11.89 7.28 -2.66
CA TYR A 131 11.19 6.27 -3.45
C TYR A 131 11.68 4.87 -3.12
N PHE A 132 13.00 4.69 -3.01
CA PHE A 132 13.61 3.43 -2.60
C PHE A 132 13.19 2.99 -1.20
N ASP A 133 13.16 3.90 -0.22
CA ASP A 133 12.69 3.59 1.14
C ASP A 133 11.22 3.13 1.10
N GLY A 134 10.35 3.81 0.36
CA GLY A 134 8.94 3.42 0.23
C GLY A 134 8.70 2.08 -0.48
N SER A 135 9.48 1.76 -1.52
CA SER A 135 9.21 0.62 -2.41
C SER A 135 10.10 -0.61 -2.19
N SER A 136 11.25 -0.48 -1.53
CA SER A 136 12.19 -1.60 -1.39
C SER A 136 11.70 -2.69 -0.43
N ARG A 137 12.13 -3.91 -0.69
CA ARG A 137 11.86 -5.12 0.11
C ARG A 137 13.18 -5.78 0.46
N TRP A 138 13.42 -5.91 1.76
CA TRP A 138 14.65 -6.42 2.33
C TRP A 138 14.37 -7.80 2.90
N ASN A 139 15.22 -8.78 2.61
CA ASN A 139 15.08 -10.14 3.10
C ASN A 139 16.44 -10.73 3.46
N LEU A 140 16.56 -11.24 4.68
CA LEU A 140 17.65 -12.12 5.04
C LEU A 140 17.32 -13.53 4.54
N LYS A 141 18.27 -14.15 3.84
CA LYS A 141 18.09 -15.45 3.20
C LYS A 141 19.27 -16.35 3.49
N LYS A 142 18.98 -17.66 3.52
CA LYS A 142 19.97 -18.73 3.56
C LYS A 142 20.00 -19.46 2.22
N TYR A 143 21.18 -19.83 1.74
CA TYR A 143 21.30 -20.70 0.58
C TYR A 143 20.80 -22.10 0.90
N LYS A 144 20.02 -22.70 -0.02
CA LYS A 144 19.42 -24.03 0.20
C LYS A 144 20.43 -25.17 0.35
N LYS A 145 21.67 -24.96 -0.15
CA LYS A 145 22.72 -25.99 -0.22
C LYS A 145 24.05 -25.55 0.40
N SER A 146 24.10 -24.40 1.06
CA SER A 146 25.29 -23.93 1.77
C SER A 146 24.88 -23.31 3.12
N ASN A 147 25.85 -23.17 4.02
CA ASN A 147 25.67 -22.42 5.26
C ASN A 147 25.85 -20.90 5.03
N GLU A 148 25.66 -20.44 3.80
CA GLU A 148 25.82 -19.03 3.45
C GLU A 148 24.50 -18.29 3.62
N TYR A 149 24.60 -17.14 4.26
CA TYR A 149 23.51 -16.22 4.47
C TYR A 149 23.78 -14.95 3.69
N TYR A 150 22.72 -14.32 3.20
CA TYR A 150 22.83 -13.08 2.46
C TYR A 150 21.62 -12.18 2.69
N LEU A 151 21.88 -10.87 2.65
CA LEU A 151 20.86 -9.85 2.55
C LEU A 151 20.51 -9.66 1.08
N GLN A 152 19.24 -9.81 0.74
CA GLN A 152 18.69 -9.42 -0.56
C GLN A 152 17.82 -8.17 -0.39
N ILE A 153 18.17 -7.11 -1.10
CA ILE A 153 17.33 -5.92 -1.25
C ILE A 153 16.76 -5.93 -2.66
N SER A 154 15.46 -5.68 -2.79
CA SER A 154 14.81 -5.66 -4.11
C SER A 154 13.71 -4.62 -4.19
N LEU A 155 13.54 -4.02 -5.37
CA LEU A 155 12.49 -3.06 -5.67
C LEU A 155 11.87 -3.43 -7.02
N ILE A 156 10.54 -3.33 -7.13
CA ILE A 156 9.82 -3.57 -8.38
C ILE A 156 9.18 -2.25 -8.80
N SER A 157 9.40 -1.84 -10.05
CA SER A 157 8.89 -0.61 -10.64
C SER A 157 8.32 -0.87 -12.02
N LYS A 158 7.27 -0.15 -12.42
CA LYS A 158 6.83 -0.12 -13.82
C LYS A 158 7.70 0.79 -14.70
N TYR A 159 8.51 1.65 -14.07
CA TYR A 159 9.39 2.60 -14.75
C TYR A 159 10.81 2.04 -14.85
N GLU A 160 11.25 1.75 -16.06
CA GLU A 160 12.61 1.25 -16.36
C GLU A 160 13.67 2.26 -15.98
N GLU A 161 13.53 3.51 -16.44
CA GLU A 161 14.51 4.56 -16.20
C GLU A 161 14.76 4.79 -14.71
N LEU A 162 13.71 4.71 -13.89
CA LEU A 162 13.85 4.82 -12.44
C LEU A 162 14.74 3.72 -11.86
N VAL A 163 14.60 2.46 -12.31
CA VAL A 163 15.45 1.37 -11.79
C VAL A 163 16.86 1.41 -12.35
N VAL A 164 17.05 1.93 -13.57
CA VAL A 164 18.37 2.23 -14.15
C VAL A 164 19.07 3.28 -13.30
N LEU A 165 18.41 4.40 -13.02
CA LEU A 165 18.94 5.47 -12.20
C LEU A 165 19.28 5.01 -10.78
N LEU A 166 18.44 4.17 -10.14
CA LEU A 166 18.79 3.57 -8.84
C LEU A 166 20.07 2.74 -8.92
N SER A 167 20.26 1.97 -9.99
CA SER A 167 21.47 1.16 -10.19
C SER A 167 22.72 2.01 -10.39
N GLU A 168 22.61 3.11 -11.14
CA GLU A 168 23.70 4.05 -11.40
C GLU A 168 24.08 4.82 -10.14
N VAL A 169 23.07 5.38 -9.45
CA VAL A 169 23.25 6.21 -8.25
C VAL A 169 23.82 5.42 -7.08
N PHE A 170 23.37 4.18 -6.88
CA PHE A 170 23.91 3.31 -5.84
C PHE A 170 25.14 2.53 -6.28
N ASN A 171 25.57 2.70 -7.53
CA ASN A 171 26.69 1.98 -8.14
C ASN A 171 26.66 0.46 -7.80
N SER A 172 25.46 -0.12 -7.79
CA SER A 172 25.20 -1.46 -7.30
C SER A 172 23.86 -1.98 -7.81
N GLY A 173 23.72 -3.31 -7.78
CA GLY A 173 22.49 -3.98 -8.15
C GLY A 173 22.39 -4.34 -9.63
N TYR A 174 21.41 -5.19 -9.91
CA TYR A 174 21.11 -5.70 -11.23
C TYR A 174 19.63 -5.50 -11.52
N ILE A 175 19.32 -5.20 -12.78
CA ILE A 175 17.96 -5.01 -13.25
C ILE A 175 17.58 -6.24 -14.05
N ILE A 176 16.45 -6.84 -13.69
CA ILE A 176 15.88 -7.98 -14.43
C ILE A 176 14.44 -7.67 -14.84
N PRO A 177 13.99 -8.16 -16.02
CA PRO A 177 12.58 -8.19 -16.35
C PRO A 177 11.80 -8.99 -15.30
N TYR A 178 10.63 -8.48 -14.90
CA TYR A 178 9.75 -9.12 -13.92
C TYR A 178 8.29 -8.91 -14.32
N ASN A 179 7.73 -9.88 -15.05
CA ASN A 179 6.43 -9.77 -15.71
C ASN A 179 6.42 -8.56 -16.68
N ASP A 180 5.45 -7.67 -16.52
CA ASP A 180 5.26 -6.38 -17.20
C ASP A 180 6.05 -5.23 -16.56
N LYS A 181 6.98 -5.53 -15.65
CA LYS A 181 7.70 -4.56 -14.80
C LYS A 181 9.20 -4.85 -14.78
N PHE A 182 9.92 -3.99 -14.07
CA PHE A 182 11.36 -4.10 -13.87
C PHE A 182 11.66 -4.32 -12.40
N LYS A 183 12.64 -5.18 -12.13
CA LYS A 183 13.05 -5.51 -10.77
C LYS A 183 14.53 -5.20 -10.57
N PHE A 184 14.79 -4.24 -9.70
CA PHE A 184 16.10 -3.94 -9.16
C PHE A 184 16.42 -4.89 -8.01
N ILE A 185 17.62 -5.50 -8.00
CA ILE A 185 18.04 -6.46 -6.98
C ILE A 185 19.49 -6.22 -6.59
N VAL A 186 19.77 -6.16 -5.29
CA VAL A 186 21.11 -6.11 -4.70
C VAL A 186 21.27 -7.27 -3.72
N MET A 187 22.40 -7.97 -3.77
CA MET A 187 22.68 -9.15 -2.95
C MET A 187 24.13 -9.18 -2.48
N PHE A 188 24.44 -10.06 -1.52
CA PHE A 188 25.81 -10.33 -1.06
C PHE A 188 26.55 -9.08 -0.58
N GLN A 189 27.82 -8.95 -0.97
CA GLN A 189 28.66 -7.85 -0.59
C GLN A 189 28.12 -6.50 -1.09
N ASP A 190 27.40 -6.48 -2.21
CA ASP A 190 26.81 -5.24 -2.75
C ASP A 190 25.72 -4.72 -1.83
N SER A 191 24.87 -5.62 -1.29
CA SER A 191 23.81 -5.19 -0.36
C SER A 191 24.40 -4.74 0.97
N LEU A 192 25.50 -5.37 1.42
CA LEU A 192 26.21 -4.95 2.64
C LEU A 192 26.92 -3.60 2.49
N ARG A 193 27.35 -3.22 1.28
CA ARG A 193 27.89 -1.89 0.98
C ARG A 193 26.77 -0.86 0.90
N LEU A 194 25.69 -1.19 0.19
CA LEU A 194 24.55 -0.30 0.03
C LEU A 194 23.92 0.11 1.36
N ILE A 195 23.81 -0.79 2.34
CA ILE A 195 23.25 -0.42 3.65
C ILE A 195 24.12 0.58 4.43
N ASP A 196 25.45 0.61 4.22
CA ASP A 196 26.32 1.62 4.86
C ASP A 196 26.08 3.00 4.23
N GLU A 197 25.95 3.04 2.90
CA GLU A 197 25.69 4.27 2.15
C GLU A 197 24.32 4.86 2.47
N LEU A 198 23.32 4.00 2.67
CA LEU A 198 21.95 4.38 2.98
C LEU A 198 21.69 4.62 4.48
N GLU A 199 22.59 4.20 5.37
CA GLU A 199 22.41 4.35 6.83
C GLU A 199 22.01 5.77 7.26
N PRO A 200 22.66 6.85 6.77
CA PRO A 200 22.28 8.20 7.17
C PRO A 200 20.96 8.67 6.54
N LEU A 201 20.41 7.98 5.55
CA LEU A 201 19.33 8.51 4.70
C LEU A 201 17.98 7.82 4.87
N LEU A 202 17.94 6.57 5.30
CA LEU A 202 16.67 5.83 5.46
C LEU A 202 15.98 6.24 6.75
N ILE A 203 14.68 6.53 6.63
CA ILE A 203 13.85 6.94 7.76
C ILE A 203 12.77 5.90 8.02
N ASN A 204 11.96 5.54 7.02
CA ASN A 204 10.85 4.62 7.22
C ASN A 204 11.36 3.19 7.46
N LYS A 205 12.46 2.79 6.80
CA LYS A 205 13.09 1.46 6.94
C LYS A 205 14.14 1.34 8.02
N ARG A 206 14.10 2.20 9.04
CA ARG A 206 15.13 2.25 10.07
C ARG A 206 15.25 0.95 10.86
N SER A 207 14.12 0.29 11.18
CA SER A 207 14.16 -1.03 11.83
C SER A 207 14.83 -2.08 10.93
N GLU A 208 14.45 -2.15 9.65
CA GLU A 208 15.07 -3.09 8.72
C GLU A 208 16.55 -2.83 8.49
N LEU A 209 16.96 -1.56 8.48
CA LEU A 209 18.36 -1.14 8.40
C LEU A 209 19.15 -1.56 9.64
N GLU A 210 18.64 -1.32 10.84
CA GLU A 210 19.28 -1.72 12.10
C GLU A 210 19.46 -3.24 12.18
N MET A 211 18.45 -4.00 11.75
CA MET A 211 18.54 -5.45 11.63
C MET A 211 19.56 -5.89 10.56
N ALA A 212 19.62 -5.21 9.41
CA ALA A 212 20.60 -5.49 8.36
C ALA A 212 22.05 -5.21 8.80
N LEU A 213 22.28 -4.14 9.57
CA LEU A 213 23.58 -3.81 10.16
C LEU A 213 23.98 -4.84 11.23
N LYS A 214 23.03 -5.29 12.06
CA LYS A 214 23.24 -6.40 13.02
C LYS A 214 23.61 -7.69 12.27
N PHE A 215 22.89 -8.01 11.19
CA PHE A 215 23.18 -9.16 10.33
C PHE A 215 24.61 -9.10 9.77
N LYS A 216 25.01 -7.95 9.19
CA LYS A 216 26.36 -7.72 8.66
C LYS A 216 27.44 -8.00 9.70
N LYS A 217 27.27 -7.49 10.92
CA LYS A 217 28.21 -7.70 12.03
C LYS A 217 28.32 -9.18 12.40
N LEU A 218 27.19 -9.88 12.51
CA LEU A 218 27.18 -11.32 12.83
C LEU A 218 27.82 -12.16 11.73
N LEU A 219 27.61 -11.79 10.46
CA LEU A 219 28.19 -12.46 9.30
C LEU A 219 29.72 -12.36 9.32
N TYR A 220 30.28 -11.18 9.58
CA TYR A 220 31.74 -11.00 9.70
C TYR A 220 32.36 -11.71 10.90
N LEU A 221 31.59 -11.90 11.98
CA LEU A 221 32.03 -12.65 13.16
C LEU A 221 31.83 -14.17 13.04
N GLY A 222 31.24 -14.67 11.95
CA GLY A 222 30.96 -16.09 11.78
C GLY A 222 29.93 -16.66 12.78
N LYS A 223 29.06 -15.81 13.34
CA LYS A 223 28.08 -16.18 14.38
C LYS A 223 26.77 -16.71 13.79
N TYR A 224 26.85 -17.85 13.09
CA TYR A 224 25.72 -18.36 12.28
C TYR A 224 24.46 -18.72 13.08
N GLU A 225 24.59 -19.20 14.32
CA GLU A 225 23.41 -19.48 15.17
C GLU A 225 22.65 -18.20 15.56
N GLU A 226 23.38 -17.10 15.78
CA GLU A 226 22.77 -15.79 16.07
C GLU A 226 22.11 -15.20 14.81
N ILE A 227 22.65 -15.51 13.62
CA ILE A 227 22.02 -15.14 12.34
C ILE A 227 20.67 -15.83 12.17
N GLU A 228 20.55 -17.11 12.48
CA GLU A 228 19.27 -17.84 12.39
C GLU A 228 18.22 -17.21 13.32
N LYS A 229 18.60 -16.88 14.57
CA LYS A 229 17.70 -16.15 15.50
C LYS A 229 17.27 -14.80 14.94
N LEU A 230 18.22 -14.02 14.40
CA LEU A 230 17.93 -12.73 13.78
C LEU A 230 17.01 -12.87 12.56
N MET A 231 17.17 -13.93 11.77
CA MET A 231 16.28 -14.20 10.63
C MET A 231 14.85 -14.48 11.07
N ASP A 232 14.66 -15.13 12.21
CA ASP A 232 13.33 -15.39 12.77
C ASP A 232 12.72 -14.12 13.39
N GLU A 233 13.52 -13.29 14.07
CA GLU A 233 13.13 -11.92 14.50
C GLU A 233 12.68 -11.08 13.29
N PHE A 234 13.45 -11.09 12.20
CA PHE A 234 13.15 -10.33 10.98
C PHE A 234 11.86 -10.80 10.28
N LYS A 235 11.49 -12.08 10.43
CA LYS A 235 10.22 -12.62 9.93
C LYS A 235 9.06 -12.27 10.85
N SER A 236 9.26 -12.32 12.17
CA SER A 236 8.20 -12.09 13.15
C SER A 236 7.83 -10.62 13.27
N GLU A 237 8.78 -9.67 13.15
CA GLU A 237 8.44 -8.24 13.05
C GLU A 237 7.54 -7.94 11.83
N LYS A 238 7.81 -8.59 10.69
CA LYS A 238 6.93 -8.49 9.51
C LYS A 238 5.54 -9.09 9.71
N GLN A 239 5.38 -10.02 10.66
CA GLN A 239 4.10 -10.67 10.96
C GLN A 239 3.34 -9.94 12.08
N ASN A 240 4.02 -9.38 13.07
CA ASN A 240 3.41 -8.66 14.20
C ASN A 240 2.86 -7.27 13.80
N LEU A 241 3.37 -6.67 12.72
CA LEU A 241 2.75 -5.50 12.07
C LEU A 241 1.51 -5.85 11.22
N SER A 242 1.18 -7.15 11.07
CA SER A 242 0.04 -7.60 10.26
C SER A 242 -0.87 -8.55 11.05
N ASN A 243 -1.86 -8.00 11.78
CA ASN A 243 -3.05 -8.76 12.18
C ASN A 243 -3.93 -9.19 10.99
N ASN A 244 -3.48 -8.91 9.77
CA ASN A 244 -4.18 -9.12 8.53
C ASN A 244 -3.25 -9.79 7.50
N THR A 245 -3.69 -10.93 6.96
CA THR A 245 -2.95 -11.67 5.95
C THR A 245 -3.37 -11.18 4.56
N THR A 246 -2.52 -10.41 3.88
CA THR A 246 -2.78 -10.03 2.49
C THR A 246 -2.53 -11.21 1.56
N ARG A 247 -3.59 -11.66 0.85
CA ARG A 247 -3.56 -12.76 -0.11
C ARG A 247 -3.86 -12.24 -1.51
N ILE A 248 -3.04 -12.66 -2.48
CA ILE A 248 -3.34 -12.46 -3.90
C ILE A 248 -4.11 -13.68 -4.39
N ILE A 249 -5.28 -13.46 -4.96
CA ILE A 249 -6.10 -14.53 -5.53
C ILE A 249 -6.42 -14.24 -7.00
N ASN A 250 -6.49 -15.31 -7.79
CA ASN A 250 -6.96 -15.25 -9.16
C ASN A 250 -8.50 -15.27 -9.19
N VAL A 251 -9.07 -14.35 -9.95
CA VAL A 251 -10.52 -14.16 -10.15
C VAL A 251 -10.86 -14.12 -11.63
N CYS A 252 -12.11 -14.43 -11.93
CA CYS A 252 -12.71 -14.32 -13.25
C CYS A 252 -13.10 -12.87 -13.56
N GLU A 253 -13.27 -12.56 -14.84
CA GLU A 253 -13.61 -11.21 -15.32
C GLU A 253 -14.86 -10.64 -14.63
N LYS A 254 -15.89 -11.46 -14.41
CA LYS A 254 -17.15 -11.04 -13.78
C LYS A 254 -16.92 -10.51 -12.37
N LEU A 255 -16.19 -11.26 -11.54
CA LEU A 255 -15.85 -10.84 -10.18
C LEU A 255 -14.92 -9.63 -10.19
N PHE A 256 -13.93 -9.61 -11.10
CA PHE A 256 -13.02 -8.48 -11.27
C PHE A 256 -13.76 -7.17 -11.59
N ARG A 257 -14.68 -7.18 -12.56
CA ARG A 257 -15.51 -6.01 -12.91
C ARG A 257 -16.39 -5.57 -11.74
N LYS A 258 -16.89 -6.51 -10.92
CA LYS A 258 -17.68 -6.18 -9.73
C LYS A 258 -16.84 -5.51 -8.64
N VAL A 259 -15.59 -5.94 -8.44
CA VAL A 259 -14.66 -5.21 -7.55
C VAL A 259 -14.40 -3.82 -8.12
N GLN A 260 -14.14 -3.70 -9.43
CA GLN A 260 -13.84 -2.42 -10.08
C GLN A 260 -14.98 -1.39 -9.97
N SER A 261 -16.24 -1.83 -10.05
CA SER A 261 -17.39 -0.93 -9.91
C SER A 261 -17.58 -0.43 -8.47
N LYS A 262 -16.98 -1.10 -7.48
CA LYS A 262 -17.12 -0.79 -6.04
C LYS A 262 -15.90 -0.12 -5.42
N ILE A 263 -14.86 0.21 -6.19
CA ILE A 263 -13.58 0.77 -5.70
C ILE A 263 -13.74 1.93 -4.72
N LYS A 264 -14.68 2.85 -4.99
CA LYS A 264 -14.95 4.00 -4.09
C LYS A 264 -15.37 3.57 -2.69
N TYR A 265 -16.16 2.51 -2.57
CA TYR A 265 -16.63 1.97 -1.29
C TYR A 265 -15.56 1.15 -0.58
N LEU A 266 -14.61 0.60 -1.34
CA LEU A 266 -13.52 -0.22 -0.82
C LEU A 266 -12.36 0.62 -0.27
N GLU A 267 -12.38 1.95 -0.47
CA GLU A 267 -11.29 2.87 -0.14
C GLU A 267 -9.93 2.48 -0.78
N ILE A 268 -9.98 1.86 -1.95
CA ILE A 268 -8.78 1.40 -2.69
C ILE A 268 -8.47 2.37 -3.83
N SER A 269 -7.19 2.63 -4.09
CA SER A 269 -6.75 3.35 -5.28
C SER A 269 -6.79 2.45 -6.52
N LYS A 270 -7.38 2.94 -7.62
CA LYS A 270 -7.36 2.26 -8.94
C LYS A 270 -5.93 1.91 -9.38
N SER A 271 -4.96 2.77 -9.06
CA SER A 271 -3.56 2.67 -9.47
C SER A 271 -2.76 1.56 -8.80
N LYS A 272 -3.35 0.91 -7.80
CA LYS A 272 -2.73 -0.14 -6.99
C LYS A 272 -3.62 -1.38 -6.88
N PHE A 273 -4.45 -1.64 -7.87
CA PHE A 273 -5.12 -2.94 -7.99
C PHE A 273 -4.06 -4.06 -7.98
N CYS A 274 -4.13 -4.98 -7.00
CA CYS A 274 -3.13 -6.02 -6.64
C CYS A 274 -2.01 -5.63 -5.67
N GLN A 275 -1.92 -4.37 -5.22
CA GLN A 275 -0.98 -3.92 -4.20
C GLN A 275 -1.69 -3.40 -2.93
N GLU A 276 -2.89 -2.83 -3.09
CA GLU A 276 -3.81 -2.53 -2.00
C GLU A 276 -4.83 -3.67 -1.87
N ALA A 277 -4.98 -4.15 -0.65
CA ALA A 277 -5.72 -5.36 -0.36
C ALA A 277 -7.16 -5.00 0.07
N ILE A 278 -8.17 -5.58 -0.57
CA ILE A 278 -9.58 -5.42 -0.18
C ILE A 278 -9.70 -5.86 1.28
N TYR A 279 -9.97 -4.92 2.19
CA TYR A 279 -10.13 -5.23 3.60
C TYR A 279 -11.52 -5.77 3.85
N TYR A 280 -11.59 -7.04 4.22
CA TYR A 280 -12.82 -7.68 4.63
C TYR A 280 -12.82 -7.81 6.16
N SER A 281 -13.51 -6.92 6.86
CA SER A 281 -13.96 -7.17 8.24
C SER A 281 -15.47 -7.11 8.26
N TYR A 282 -16.10 -8.27 8.31
CA TYR A 282 -17.54 -8.37 8.48
C TYR A 282 -17.83 -9.36 9.59
N ASP A 283 -18.66 -8.95 10.54
CA ASP A 283 -18.97 -9.72 11.75
C ASP A 283 -20.06 -10.79 11.51
N ASN A 284 -20.85 -10.66 10.44
CA ASN A 284 -21.99 -11.55 10.17
C ASN A 284 -21.63 -12.71 9.20
N LEU A 285 -20.96 -13.71 9.75
CA LEU A 285 -20.16 -14.68 9.02
C LEU A 285 -20.83 -16.05 8.73
N ASP A 286 -22.08 -16.27 9.12
CA ASP A 286 -22.75 -17.57 8.86
C ASP A 286 -23.39 -17.65 7.47
N LEU A 287 -23.64 -16.52 6.81
CA LEU A 287 -24.36 -16.44 5.54
C LEU A 287 -23.49 -16.61 4.29
N PHE A 288 -22.17 -16.38 4.35
CA PHE A 288 -21.33 -16.54 3.14
C PHE A 288 -21.10 -18.02 2.76
N LYS A 289 -21.38 -18.96 3.66
CA LYS A 289 -21.32 -20.42 3.39
C LYS A 289 -22.30 -20.88 2.31
N SER A 290 -23.34 -20.10 2.02
CA SER A 290 -24.29 -20.35 0.93
C SER A 290 -24.06 -19.47 -0.30
N THR A 291 -23.08 -18.57 -0.28
CA THR A 291 -22.76 -17.71 -1.43
C THR A 291 -22.02 -18.52 -2.48
N GLU A 292 -22.43 -18.47 -3.75
CA GLU A 292 -21.76 -19.20 -4.84
C GLU A 292 -20.36 -18.62 -5.15
N ASP A 293 -19.41 -19.47 -5.57
CA ASP A 293 -18.16 -18.97 -6.17
C ASP A 293 -18.46 -18.48 -7.58
N LEU A 294 -18.57 -17.16 -7.78
CA LEU A 294 -18.82 -16.54 -9.09
C LEU A 294 -17.83 -16.93 -10.19
N CYS A 295 -16.68 -17.51 -9.82
CA CYS A 295 -15.64 -17.94 -10.74
C CYS A 295 -15.53 -19.46 -10.88
N GLU A 296 -16.47 -20.23 -10.32
CA GLU A 296 -16.58 -21.67 -10.52
C GLU A 296 -16.75 -21.99 -12.02
N GLY A 297 -15.98 -22.96 -12.53
CA GLY A 297 -15.97 -23.31 -13.95
C GLY A 297 -15.53 -22.21 -14.94
N LYS A 298 -15.11 -21.03 -14.46
CA LYS A 298 -14.65 -19.90 -15.30
C LYS A 298 -13.13 -19.75 -15.29
N LYS A 299 -12.60 -19.14 -16.36
CA LYS A 299 -11.19 -18.75 -16.51
C LYS A 299 -10.85 -17.63 -15.51
N LYS A 300 -9.73 -17.76 -14.82
CA LYS A 300 -9.30 -16.87 -13.71
C LYS A 300 -8.03 -16.13 -14.08
N GLU A 301 -8.16 -15.14 -14.95
CA GLU A 301 -7.03 -14.41 -15.55
C GLU A 301 -6.70 -13.10 -14.85
N PHE A 302 -7.54 -12.67 -13.92
CA PHE A 302 -7.38 -11.41 -13.21
C PHE A 302 -6.90 -11.68 -11.79
N GLN A 303 -6.13 -10.75 -11.23
CA GLN A 303 -5.65 -10.83 -9.85
C GLN A 303 -6.29 -9.73 -9.00
N ILE A 304 -6.56 -10.06 -7.75
CA ILE A 304 -6.90 -9.09 -6.72
C ILE A 304 -6.11 -9.41 -5.45
N ALA A 305 -5.70 -8.38 -4.71
CA ALA A 305 -5.15 -8.52 -3.37
C ALA A 305 -6.29 -8.32 -2.35
N VAL A 306 -6.31 -9.13 -1.30
CA VAL A 306 -7.39 -9.17 -0.30
C VAL A 306 -6.76 -9.32 1.07
N ASN A 307 -7.15 -8.47 2.01
CA ASN A 307 -6.63 -8.54 3.36
C ASN A 307 -7.64 -9.28 4.23
N ILE A 308 -7.19 -10.37 4.81
CA ILE A 308 -8.04 -11.27 5.59
C ILE A 308 -7.58 -11.16 7.04
N ASN A 309 -8.44 -10.68 7.92
CA ASN A 309 -8.15 -10.70 9.36
C ASN A 309 -8.18 -12.14 9.91
N ASN A 310 -7.59 -12.36 11.08
CA ASN A 310 -7.49 -13.70 11.67
C ASN A 310 -8.85 -14.39 11.87
N HIS A 311 -9.88 -13.63 12.26
CA HIS A 311 -11.23 -14.18 12.50
C HIS A 311 -11.89 -14.72 11.22
N VAL A 312 -11.70 -14.05 10.08
CA VAL A 312 -12.17 -14.52 8.78
C VAL A 312 -11.28 -15.67 8.28
N GLU A 313 -9.97 -15.61 8.54
CA GLU A 313 -9.03 -16.66 8.17
C GLU A 313 -9.35 -18.01 8.84
N GLU A 314 -9.72 -18.01 10.11
CA GLU A 314 -10.19 -19.21 10.83
C GLU A 314 -11.40 -19.85 10.15
N LYS A 315 -12.36 -19.04 9.70
CA LYS A 315 -13.56 -19.53 9.00
C LYS A 315 -13.28 -20.00 7.57
N ILE A 316 -12.39 -19.32 6.85
CA ILE A 316 -11.90 -19.80 5.54
C ILE A 316 -11.19 -21.15 5.70
N ASN A 317 -10.36 -21.31 6.73
CA ASN A 317 -9.69 -22.57 7.02
C ASN A 317 -10.69 -23.67 7.37
N ALA A 318 -11.72 -23.37 8.18
CA ALA A 318 -12.79 -24.30 8.48
C ALA A 318 -13.52 -24.77 7.20
N LEU A 319 -13.88 -23.87 6.29
CA LEU A 319 -14.53 -24.22 5.02
C LEU A 319 -13.63 -25.00 4.05
N SER A 320 -12.34 -24.69 4.05
CA SER A 320 -11.37 -25.38 3.20
C SER A 320 -11.17 -26.85 3.60
N ASN A 321 -11.55 -27.23 4.83
CA ASN A 321 -11.45 -28.60 5.32
C ASN A 321 -12.63 -29.50 4.90
N PHE A 322 -13.69 -28.94 4.30
CA PHE A 322 -14.92 -29.64 3.89
C PHE A 322 -15.07 -29.75 2.36
N ASP A 323 -14.00 -30.11 1.63
CA ASP A 323 -13.98 -30.33 0.16
C ASP A 323 -13.83 -29.09 -0.77
N GLU A 324 -13.44 -27.91 -0.26
CA GLU A 324 -13.21 -26.73 -1.10
C GLU A 324 -11.76 -26.21 -1.09
N SER A 325 -11.28 -25.73 -2.24
CA SER A 325 -9.99 -25.05 -2.28
C SER A 325 -10.06 -23.72 -1.52
N LYS A 326 -9.01 -23.40 -0.75
CA LYS A 326 -8.89 -22.14 0.00
C LYS A 326 -9.14 -20.89 -0.86
N SER A 327 -8.77 -20.93 -2.14
CA SER A 327 -9.03 -19.82 -3.08
C SER A 327 -10.51 -19.65 -3.44
N SER A 328 -11.28 -20.75 -3.48
CA SER A 328 -12.74 -20.71 -3.66
C SER A 328 -13.42 -20.01 -2.50
N ALA A 329 -13.11 -20.43 -1.27
CA ALA A 329 -13.65 -19.84 -0.05
C ALA A 329 -13.40 -18.32 0.04
N ILE A 330 -12.20 -17.87 -0.36
CA ILE A 330 -11.87 -16.43 -0.41
C ILE A 330 -12.73 -15.69 -1.46
N ARG A 331 -12.93 -16.24 -2.67
CA ARG A 331 -13.77 -15.61 -3.70
C ARG A 331 -15.23 -15.48 -3.29
N ARG A 332 -15.76 -16.49 -2.58
CA ARG A 332 -17.11 -16.49 -2.04
C ARG A 332 -17.28 -15.42 -0.97
N ALA A 333 -16.34 -15.31 -0.03
CA ALA A 333 -16.34 -14.26 0.99
C ALA A 333 -16.34 -12.85 0.35
N ILE A 334 -15.53 -12.63 -0.68
CA ILE A 334 -15.49 -11.34 -1.41
C ILE A 334 -16.79 -11.09 -2.16
N THR A 335 -17.36 -12.12 -2.80
CA THR A 335 -18.64 -12.00 -3.51
C THR A 335 -19.75 -11.60 -2.54
N PHE A 336 -19.82 -12.25 -1.39
CA PHE A 336 -20.78 -11.94 -0.34
C PHE A 336 -20.64 -10.48 0.11
N TYR A 337 -19.42 -10.05 0.42
CA TYR A 337 -19.14 -8.66 0.79
C TYR A 337 -19.61 -7.65 -0.26
N LEU A 338 -19.29 -7.90 -1.53
CA LEU A 338 -19.68 -7.02 -2.62
C LEU A 338 -21.20 -6.99 -2.86
N ASN A 339 -21.91 -8.08 -2.53
CA ASN A 339 -23.36 -8.14 -2.57
C ASN A 339 -24.00 -7.40 -1.38
N ASP A 340 -23.38 -7.45 -0.19
CA ASP A 340 -23.88 -6.74 1.00
C ASP A 340 -23.78 -5.21 0.83
N LEU A 341 -22.71 -4.74 0.16
CA LEU A 341 -22.59 -3.36 -0.31
C LEU A 341 -23.66 -2.96 -1.34
N ASP A 342 -24.39 -3.92 -1.94
CA ASP A 342 -25.55 -3.64 -2.78
C ASP A 342 -26.82 -3.45 -1.92
N SER A 343 -27.01 -4.22 -0.83
CA SER A 343 -28.21 -4.14 0.04
C SER A 343 -28.29 -2.91 0.93
N GLU A 344 -27.16 -2.38 1.44
CA GLU A 344 -27.16 -1.10 2.19
C GLU A 344 -27.63 0.11 1.35
N ASN A 345 -27.66 -0.02 0.02
CA ASN A 345 -28.17 1.02 -0.88
C ASN A 345 -29.69 0.92 -1.15
N ASP A 346 -30.31 -0.23 -0.92
CA ASP A 346 -31.76 -0.40 -1.10
C ASP A 346 -32.54 -0.01 0.17
N ASP A 347 -31.97 -0.22 1.36
CA ASP A 347 -32.60 0.22 2.62
C ASP A 347 -32.64 1.76 2.78
N ASN A 348 -31.73 2.48 2.12
CA ASN A 348 -31.75 3.96 2.07
C ASN A 348 -32.79 4.55 1.10
N LYS A 349 -33.52 3.72 0.33
CA LYS A 349 -34.65 4.17 -0.51
C LYS A 349 -36.02 3.95 0.13
N LEU A 350 -36.11 3.26 1.26
CA LEU A 350 -37.39 2.93 1.92
C LEU A 350 -37.76 3.80 3.12
N ASN A 351 -36.85 4.62 3.64
CA ASN A 351 -37.19 5.61 4.67
C ASN A 351 -37.45 6.99 4.04
N LYS A 352 -38.59 7.13 3.36
CA LYS A 352 -39.33 8.40 3.47
C LYS A 352 -40.14 8.27 4.73
N ASP A 353 -39.78 9.05 5.75
CA ASP A 353 -40.58 9.23 6.95
C ASP A 353 -42.03 9.51 6.54
N ILE A 354 -42.92 8.53 6.75
CA ILE A 354 -44.35 8.77 6.69
C ILE A 354 -44.67 9.56 7.93
N ASP A 355 -45.15 10.79 7.75
CA ASP A 355 -45.64 11.62 8.83
C ASP A 355 -46.76 10.85 9.56
N PRO A 356 -46.64 10.58 10.88
CA PRO A 356 -47.67 9.90 11.65
C PRO A 356 -49.05 10.59 11.58
N PHE A 357 -49.09 11.89 11.23
CA PHE A 357 -50.32 12.63 11.03
C PHE A 357 -51.01 12.33 9.67
N ASP A 358 -50.27 11.92 8.64
CA ASP A 358 -50.84 11.49 7.35
C ASP A 358 -51.59 10.15 7.49
N LEU A 359 -51.17 9.29 8.42
CA LEU A 359 -51.83 8.03 8.76
C LEU A 359 -53.17 8.24 9.49
N LEU A 360 -53.26 9.28 10.33
CA LEU A 360 -54.47 9.60 11.08
C LEU A 360 -55.59 10.17 10.19
N ASP A 361 -55.23 10.94 9.16
CA ASP A 361 -56.21 11.49 8.21
C ASP A 361 -56.73 10.45 7.21
N GLN A 362 -55.96 9.39 6.94
CA GLN A 362 -56.43 8.24 6.15
C GLN A 362 -57.38 7.34 6.92
N LEU A 363 -57.18 7.17 8.23
CA LEU A 363 -58.05 6.36 9.09
C LEU A 363 -59.39 7.03 9.42
N LYS A 364 -59.50 8.36 9.35
CA LYS A 364 -60.76 9.09 9.53
C LYS A 364 -61.69 9.09 8.31
N LYS A 365 -61.23 8.53 7.18
CA LYS A 365 -62.01 8.43 5.93
C LYS A 365 -62.54 7.01 5.65
N GLN A 366 -62.42 6.10 6.61
CA GLN A 366 -63.18 4.85 6.69
C GLN A 366 -64.27 5.00 7.75
#